data_AF-A0A8S9B1Q0-F1
#
_entry.id   AF-A0A8S9B1Q0-F1
#
_cell.length_a   1.000
_cell.length_b   1.000
_cell.length_c   1.000
_cell.angle_alpha   90.00
_cell.angle_beta   90.00
_cell.angle_gamma   90.00
#
_symmetry.space_group_name_H-M   'P 1'
#
loop_
_entity.id
_entity.type
_entity.pdbx_description
1 polymer ?
#
loop_
_entity_poly.entity_id
_entity_poly.type
_entity_poly.pdbx_seq_one_letter_code
_entity_poly.pdbx_strand_id
1 'polypeptide(L)'
;MLLSIRPAKFRRWSTTLLFLFTSISLYAIYSSYRHLNGLRFPPGPPTVNLVLASLTLKASHKWTDFLTIPNITVITYIADNPSAPYHPPANKGNEAISYLTYLHDFYNDLPDISIFIHGSDSSWHIDGVLDHSTRQALNRLDLEEVRKRGYLNLRTSWENACPIWINTSITLADPRFDEKLREEEPYIKGAIQEMFPRRKVPAGLASPCCSQFAVTKERIRSIPRAQYKSAIDWLMNTELESKISGRIWEHLWHWLFLKREVDCPSEWRALCVWYHICFEDEQDWVSLQEMEAKRYEFVKFHSAKLANGLQPGNKGAVSLREGIAKLDGVIEPWKSRAFEKGKDEAFRRKVAVDLYKEV
;
A
#
# COMPACT_ATOMS: atom_id res chain seq x y z
N MET A 1 -87.60 -12.20 6.88
CA MET A 1 -86.55 -11.46 7.60
C MET A 1 -85.22 -11.80 6.93
N LEU A 2 -84.82 -11.03 5.92
CA LEU A 2 -83.58 -11.23 5.17
C LEU A 2 -82.53 -10.22 5.68
N LEU A 3 -81.47 -10.70 6.33
CA LEU A 3 -80.34 -9.88 6.73
C LEU A 3 -79.10 -10.25 5.92
N SER A 4 -78.62 -9.21 5.24
CA SER A 4 -77.49 -9.14 4.31
C SER A 4 -76.14 -9.39 4.99
N ILE A 5 -75.32 -10.28 4.41
CA ILE A 5 -73.89 -10.46 4.73
C ILE A 5 -73.09 -9.36 3.99
N ARG A 6 -72.28 -8.57 4.71
CA ARG A 6 -71.32 -7.61 4.12
C ARG A 6 -69.99 -8.31 3.79
N PRO A 7 -69.30 -7.99 2.69
CA PRO A 7 -67.99 -8.54 2.39
C PRO A 7 -66.88 -7.79 3.15
N ALA A 8 -65.88 -8.53 3.62
CA ALA A 8 -64.68 -7.99 4.26
C ALA A 8 -63.80 -7.24 3.25
N LYS A 9 -63.32 -6.06 3.64
CA LYS A 9 -62.37 -5.24 2.86
C LYS A 9 -60.99 -5.89 2.89
N PHE A 10 -60.62 -6.62 1.84
CA PHE A 10 -59.22 -6.87 1.50
C PHE A 10 -58.66 -5.62 0.84
N ARG A 11 -57.86 -4.80 1.55
CA ARG A 11 -57.25 -3.61 0.94
C ARG A 11 -55.83 -3.37 1.45
N ARG A 12 -54.91 -3.28 0.47
CA ARG A 12 -53.71 -2.43 0.45
C ARG A 12 -52.36 -2.91 1.03
N TRP A 13 -52.06 -4.20 1.02
CA TRP A 13 -50.67 -4.66 1.26
C TRP A 13 -49.89 -5.01 -0.03
N SER A 14 -50.57 -5.36 -1.14
CA SER A 14 -49.85 -5.83 -2.34
C SER A 14 -49.08 -4.75 -3.10
N THR A 15 -49.58 -3.51 -3.14
CA THR A 15 -48.95 -2.43 -3.92
C THR A 15 -47.64 -1.95 -3.30
N THR A 16 -47.56 -1.82 -1.98
CA THR A 16 -46.36 -1.34 -1.28
C THR A 16 -45.24 -2.37 -1.33
N LEU A 17 -45.57 -3.65 -1.20
CA LEU A 17 -44.63 -4.76 -1.39
C LEU A 17 -44.12 -4.82 -2.83
N LEU A 18 -44.98 -4.64 -3.84
CA LEU A 18 -44.56 -4.60 -5.24
C LEU A 18 -43.58 -3.45 -5.52
N PHE A 19 -43.83 -2.25 -4.98
CA PHE A 19 -42.91 -1.12 -5.12
C PHE A 19 -41.55 -1.37 -4.45
N LEU A 20 -41.53 -1.95 -3.25
CA LEU A 20 -40.28 -2.32 -2.56
C LEU A 20 -39.48 -3.39 -3.31
N PHE A 21 -40.15 -4.41 -3.84
CA PHE A 21 -39.48 -5.44 -4.65
C PHE A 21 -38.93 -4.84 -5.95
N THR A 22 -39.70 -4.01 -6.66
CA THR A 22 -39.21 -3.37 -7.89
C THR A 22 -38.05 -2.40 -7.64
N SER A 23 -38.05 -1.66 -6.53
CA SER A 23 -36.95 -0.74 -6.19
C SER A 23 -35.67 -1.49 -5.79
N ILE A 24 -35.78 -2.59 -5.05
CA ILE A 24 -34.65 -3.47 -4.71
C ILE A 24 -34.10 -4.13 -5.98
N SER A 25 -34.96 -4.65 -6.86
CA SER A 25 -34.52 -5.25 -8.13
C SER A 25 -33.89 -4.23 -9.07
N LEU A 26 -34.43 -3.02 -9.17
CA LEU A 26 -33.84 -1.93 -9.96
C LEU A 26 -32.50 -1.47 -9.38
N TYR A 27 -32.38 -1.39 -8.05
CA TYR A 27 -31.11 -1.08 -7.39
C TYR A 27 -30.08 -2.19 -7.60
N ALA A 28 -30.49 -3.46 -7.51
CA ALA A 28 -29.62 -4.60 -7.78
C ALA A 28 -29.16 -4.62 -9.25
N ILE A 29 -30.07 -4.39 -10.21
CA ILE A 29 -29.73 -4.31 -11.64
C ILE A 29 -28.83 -3.11 -11.91
N TYR A 30 -29.10 -1.95 -11.32
CA TYR A 30 -28.25 -0.75 -11.46
C TYR A 30 -26.87 -0.93 -10.81
N SER A 31 -26.81 -1.57 -9.65
CA SER A 31 -25.58 -1.94 -8.96
C SER A 31 -24.77 -2.94 -9.78
N SER A 32 -25.39 -4.01 -10.27
CA SER A 32 -24.77 -5.00 -11.17
C SER A 32 -24.34 -4.37 -12.49
N TYR A 33 -25.14 -3.47 -13.08
CA TYR A 33 -24.80 -2.74 -14.30
C TYR A 33 -23.63 -1.77 -14.07
N ARG A 34 -23.59 -1.06 -12.93
CA ARG A 34 -22.43 -0.26 -12.53
C ARG A 34 -21.21 -1.11 -12.26
N HIS A 35 -21.37 -2.31 -11.72
CA HIS A 35 -20.24 -3.21 -11.47
C HIS A 35 -19.69 -3.79 -12.79
N LEU A 36 -20.58 -4.19 -13.71
CA LEU A 36 -20.26 -4.72 -15.05
C LEU A 36 -19.70 -3.66 -16.01
N ASN A 37 -20.08 -2.39 -15.86
CA ASN A 37 -19.58 -1.30 -16.71
C ASN A 37 -18.50 -0.44 -16.03
N GLY A 38 -18.39 -0.47 -14.70
CA GLY A 38 -17.39 0.29 -13.94
C GLY A 38 -16.00 -0.33 -13.91
N LEU A 39 -15.84 -1.57 -14.37
CA LEU A 39 -14.56 -2.29 -14.46
C LEU A 39 -14.21 -2.67 -15.92
N ARG A 40 -14.79 -2.00 -16.91
CA ARG A 40 -14.31 -2.16 -18.30
C ARG A 40 -13.07 -1.31 -18.48
N PHE A 41 -11.94 -1.86 -18.08
CA PHE A 41 -10.66 -1.33 -18.48
C PHE A 41 -10.53 -1.43 -20.01
N PRO A 42 -9.97 -0.39 -20.67
CA PRO A 42 -9.73 -0.46 -22.09
C PRO A 42 -8.87 -1.69 -22.41
N PRO A 43 -9.13 -2.37 -23.53
CA PRO A 43 -8.35 -3.54 -23.93
C PRO A 43 -6.88 -3.15 -24.14
N GLY A 44 -5.96 -3.92 -23.54
CA GLY A 44 -4.52 -3.68 -23.59
C GLY A 44 -3.89 -3.40 -22.21
N PRO A 45 -2.55 -3.34 -22.15
CA PRO A 45 -1.85 -3.04 -20.90
C PRO A 45 -2.18 -1.63 -20.40
N PRO A 46 -2.34 -1.41 -19.08
CA PRO A 46 -2.62 -0.10 -18.52
C PRO A 46 -1.49 0.89 -18.83
N THR A 47 -1.84 2.16 -18.99
CA THR A 47 -0.87 3.26 -18.90
C THR A 47 -0.41 3.42 -17.45
N VAL A 48 0.88 3.68 -17.24
CA VAL A 48 1.46 3.77 -15.90
C VAL A 48 2.30 5.03 -15.75
N ASN A 49 2.09 5.78 -14.69
CA ASN A 49 3.09 6.76 -14.24
C ASN A 49 3.79 6.21 -12.99
N LEU A 50 5.12 6.19 -13.03
CA LEU A 50 5.96 5.94 -11.87
C LEU A 50 6.43 7.28 -11.32
N VAL A 51 5.88 7.67 -10.17
CA VAL A 51 6.15 8.92 -9.48
C VAL A 51 7.24 8.68 -8.44
N LEU A 52 8.41 9.27 -8.67
CA LEU A 52 9.58 9.16 -7.79
C LEU A 52 9.71 10.43 -6.95
N ALA A 53 9.70 10.29 -5.63
CA ALA A 53 10.14 11.35 -4.73
C ALA A 53 11.65 11.21 -4.49
N SER A 54 12.42 12.26 -4.79
CA SER A 54 13.89 12.21 -4.76
C SER A 54 14.52 13.55 -4.36
N LEU A 55 15.83 13.50 -4.13
CA LEU A 55 16.72 14.63 -3.90
C LEU A 55 17.74 14.68 -5.03
N THR A 56 18.32 15.85 -5.27
CA THR A 56 19.24 16.11 -6.38
C THR A 56 20.39 15.10 -6.42
N LEU A 57 21.00 14.80 -5.26
CA LEU A 57 22.11 13.85 -5.16
C LEU A 57 21.73 12.39 -5.45
N LYS A 58 20.44 12.06 -5.44
CA LYS A 58 19.90 10.72 -5.68
C LYS A 58 19.17 10.60 -7.03
N ALA A 59 19.23 11.64 -7.87
CA ALA A 59 18.40 11.77 -9.07
C ALA A 59 18.77 10.87 -10.25
N SER A 60 19.83 10.05 -10.17
CA SER A 60 20.32 9.29 -11.33
C SER A 60 19.32 8.26 -11.83
N HIS A 61 18.53 7.64 -10.93
CA HIS A 61 17.41 6.71 -11.17
C HIS A 61 17.57 5.69 -12.33
N LYS A 62 18.81 5.40 -12.77
CA LYS A 62 19.11 4.51 -13.91
C LYS A 62 18.57 3.10 -13.76
N TRP A 63 18.29 2.69 -12.52
CA TRP A 63 17.66 1.41 -12.25
C TRP A 63 16.27 1.31 -12.90
N THR A 64 15.58 2.43 -13.15
CA THR A 64 14.27 2.48 -13.82
C THR A 64 14.33 2.08 -15.29
N ASP A 65 15.49 2.20 -15.94
CA ASP A 65 15.70 1.77 -17.33
C ASP A 65 15.53 0.24 -17.51
N PHE A 66 15.59 -0.51 -16.40
CA PHE A 66 15.45 -1.97 -16.37
C PHE A 66 14.05 -2.42 -15.94
N LEU A 67 13.08 -1.52 -15.92
CA LEU A 67 11.68 -1.85 -15.64
C LEU A 67 11.01 -2.46 -16.86
N THR A 68 10.22 -3.51 -16.62
CA THR A 68 9.47 -4.25 -17.66
C THR A 68 7.99 -3.88 -17.68
N ILE A 69 7.61 -2.78 -17.01
CA ILE A 69 6.24 -2.30 -16.93
C ILE A 69 5.85 -1.69 -18.29
N PRO A 70 4.78 -2.18 -18.95
CA PRO A 70 4.32 -1.62 -20.22
C PRO A 70 3.77 -0.20 -20.04
N ASN A 71 3.93 0.64 -21.07
CA ASN A 71 3.39 2.01 -21.11
C ASN A 71 3.76 2.88 -19.89
N ILE A 72 4.94 2.67 -19.32
CA ILE A 72 5.43 3.41 -18.17
C ILE A 72 6.00 4.78 -18.55
N THR A 73 5.64 5.80 -17.80
CA THR A 73 6.25 7.13 -17.80
C THR A 73 6.84 7.40 -16.42
N VAL A 74 8.13 7.71 -16.34
CA VAL A 74 8.80 8.03 -15.08
C VAL A 74 8.72 9.54 -14.83
N ILE A 75 8.18 9.92 -13.68
CA ILE A 75 8.00 11.31 -13.25
C ILE A 75 8.78 11.50 -11.94
N THR A 76 9.88 12.23 -12.01
CA THR A 76 10.77 12.43 -10.86
C THR A 76 10.58 13.80 -10.25
N TYR A 77 9.99 13.85 -9.06
CA TYR A 77 9.94 15.05 -8.23
C TYR A 77 11.25 15.22 -7.46
N ILE A 78 11.92 16.35 -7.66
CA ILE A 78 13.15 16.71 -6.93
C ILE A 78 12.83 17.76 -5.88
N ALA A 79 12.82 17.36 -4.61
CA ALA A 79 12.33 18.21 -3.53
C ALA A 79 13.27 19.37 -3.18
N ASP A 80 14.58 19.24 -3.41
CA ASP A 80 15.61 20.21 -3.01
C ASP A 80 16.10 21.11 -4.17
N ASN A 81 15.49 21.03 -5.35
CA ASN A 81 15.86 21.82 -6.52
C ASN A 81 14.64 22.56 -7.11
N PRO A 82 14.47 23.86 -6.82
CA PRO A 82 13.37 24.67 -7.34
C PRO A 82 13.34 24.82 -8.86
N SER A 83 14.45 24.54 -9.54
CA SER A 83 14.55 24.59 -11.01
C SER A 83 14.25 23.24 -11.66
N ALA A 84 13.96 22.19 -10.89
CA ALA A 84 13.62 20.89 -11.44
C ALA A 84 12.27 20.95 -12.18
N PRO A 85 12.11 20.23 -13.31
CA PRO A 85 10.85 20.23 -14.08
C PRO A 85 9.63 19.84 -13.24
N TYR A 86 9.82 18.89 -12.33
CA TYR A 86 8.84 18.53 -11.31
C TYR A 86 9.44 18.83 -9.93
N HIS A 87 8.94 19.89 -9.31
CA HIS A 87 9.34 20.33 -7.98
C HIS A 87 8.07 20.55 -7.13
N PRO A 88 7.99 19.98 -5.91
CA PRO A 88 6.89 20.31 -5.01
C PRO A 88 6.95 21.78 -4.56
N PRO A 89 5.89 22.37 -4.00
CA PRO A 89 5.91 23.75 -3.51
C PRO A 89 7.01 24.05 -2.48
N ALA A 90 7.45 23.04 -1.71
CA ALA A 90 8.63 23.07 -0.86
C ALA A 90 9.06 21.65 -0.47
N ASN A 91 10.27 21.52 0.09
CA ASN A 91 10.76 20.30 0.72
C ASN A 91 10.22 20.11 2.15
N LYS A 92 8.95 19.71 2.28
CA LYS A 92 8.25 19.58 3.57
C LYS A 92 7.42 18.30 3.61
N GLY A 93 7.51 17.52 4.70
CA GLY A 93 6.73 16.27 4.84
C GLY A 93 7.26 15.08 4.01
N ASN A 94 8.57 15.05 3.75
CA ASN A 94 9.26 13.99 2.99
C ASN A 94 8.62 13.73 1.60
N GLU A 95 8.39 12.47 1.22
CA GLU A 95 7.83 12.11 -0.08
C GLU A 95 6.37 12.59 -0.26
N ALA A 96 5.64 12.80 0.84
CA ALA A 96 4.21 13.09 0.81
C ALA A 96 3.88 14.36 0.01
N ILE A 97 4.69 15.42 0.13
CA ILE A 97 4.45 16.65 -0.63
C ILE A 97 4.61 16.43 -2.13
N SER A 98 5.56 15.61 -2.55
CA SER A 98 5.76 15.29 -3.97
C SER A 98 4.57 14.51 -4.52
N TYR A 99 4.09 13.53 -3.77
CA TYR A 99 2.95 12.71 -4.18
C TYR A 99 1.65 13.51 -4.23
N LEU A 100 1.39 14.34 -3.22
CA LEU A 100 0.20 15.20 -3.19
C LEU A 100 0.23 16.24 -4.31
N THR A 101 1.40 16.81 -4.59
CA THR A 101 1.59 17.74 -5.71
C THR A 101 1.26 17.05 -7.03
N TYR A 102 1.78 15.84 -7.27
CA TYR A 102 1.41 15.03 -8.44
C TYR A 102 -0.10 14.77 -8.52
N LEU A 103 -0.72 14.31 -7.42
CA LEU A 103 -2.16 14.01 -7.37
C LEU A 103 -3.01 15.25 -7.66
N HIS A 104 -2.54 16.43 -7.27
CA HIS A 104 -3.18 17.70 -7.55
C HIS A 104 -2.96 18.17 -9.00
N ASP A 105 -1.74 18.11 -9.51
CA ASP A 105 -1.36 18.71 -10.80
C ASP A 105 -1.81 17.84 -11.96
N PHE A 106 -1.62 16.53 -11.86
CA PHE A 106 -1.98 15.56 -12.90
C PHE A 106 -3.44 15.10 -12.82
N TYR A 107 -4.27 15.64 -11.93
CA TYR A 107 -5.63 15.15 -11.65
C TYR A 107 -6.50 14.89 -12.91
N ASN A 108 -6.36 15.75 -13.92
CA ASN A 108 -7.10 15.63 -15.19
C ASN A 108 -6.41 14.71 -16.22
N ASP A 109 -5.10 14.48 -16.06
CA ASP A 109 -4.23 13.78 -17.02
C ASP A 109 -3.62 12.49 -16.44
N LEU A 110 -4.27 11.92 -15.41
CA LEU A 110 -3.84 10.68 -14.76
C LEU A 110 -3.79 9.49 -15.75
N PRO A 111 -2.78 8.60 -15.62
CA PRO A 111 -2.72 7.30 -16.30
C PRO A 111 -3.74 6.34 -15.67
N ASP A 112 -3.90 5.13 -16.22
CA ASP A 112 -4.72 4.08 -15.60
C ASP A 112 -4.24 3.76 -14.17
N ILE A 113 -2.92 3.68 -13.98
CA ILE A 113 -2.27 3.39 -12.69
C ILE A 113 -1.16 4.41 -12.42
N SER A 114 -1.16 4.99 -11.22
CA SER A 114 -0.02 5.75 -10.70
C SER A 114 0.65 4.95 -9.59
N ILE A 115 1.97 4.78 -9.68
CA ILE A 115 2.81 4.10 -8.69
C ILE A 115 3.69 5.14 -8.03
N PHE A 116 3.72 5.18 -6.70
CA PHE A 116 4.44 6.15 -5.89
C PHE A 116 5.52 5.47 -5.08
N ILE A 117 6.77 5.92 -5.20
CA ILE A 117 7.92 5.39 -4.45
C ILE A 117 8.95 6.50 -4.15
N HIS A 118 9.79 6.30 -3.13
CA HIS A 118 11.03 7.06 -3.03
C HIS A 118 12.00 6.59 -4.13
N GLY A 119 12.92 7.46 -4.55
CA GLY A 119 13.72 7.25 -5.76
C GLY A 119 14.82 6.18 -5.70
N SER A 120 14.96 5.39 -4.64
CA SER A 120 16.02 4.36 -4.52
C SER A 120 15.51 2.95 -4.79
N ASP A 121 16.28 2.16 -5.58
CA ASP A 121 15.97 0.74 -5.82
C ASP A 121 16.08 -0.07 -4.51
N SER A 122 17.19 0.09 -3.78
CA SER A 122 17.36 -0.52 -2.47
C SER A 122 16.46 0.18 -1.47
N SER A 123 15.48 -0.56 -0.93
CA SER A 123 14.51 -0.04 0.00
C SER A 123 14.06 -1.11 1.00
N TRP A 124 14.25 -0.83 2.28
CA TRP A 124 13.68 -1.63 3.36
C TRP A 124 12.13 -1.64 3.35
N HIS A 125 11.52 -0.73 2.59
CA HIS A 125 10.07 -0.67 2.37
C HIS A 125 9.56 -1.75 1.41
N ILE A 126 10.43 -2.60 0.84
CA ILE A 126 10.07 -3.77 0.02
C ILE A 126 10.38 -5.04 0.81
N ASP A 127 9.54 -6.08 0.69
CA ASP A 127 9.71 -7.34 1.42
C ASP A 127 11.05 -8.04 1.13
N GLY A 128 11.61 -8.72 2.14
CA GLY A 128 12.92 -9.40 2.07
C GLY A 128 12.98 -10.50 1.00
N VAL A 129 11.85 -11.14 0.73
CA VAL A 129 11.71 -12.12 -0.37
C VAL A 129 11.97 -11.52 -1.76
N LEU A 130 11.87 -10.20 -1.90
CA LEU A 130 12.22 -9.42 -3.11
C LEU A 130 13.59 -8.74 -3.00
N ASP A 131 14.41 -9.18 -2.04
CA ASP A 131 15.76 -8.66 -1.74
C ASP A 131 15.77 -7.16 -1.44
N HIS A 132 14.67 -6.63 -0.90
CA HIS A 132 14.51 -5.19 -0.68
C HIS A 132 14.74 -4.36 -1.97
N SER A 133 14.48 -4.94 -3.15
CA SER A 133 14.65 -4.28 -4.45
C SER A 133 13.30 -3.82 -5.02
N THR A 134 13.17 -2.51 -5.14
CA THR A 134 12.01 -1.85 -5.76
C THR A 134 11.86 -2.26 -7.23
N ARG A 135 12.96 -2.42 -7.96
CA ARG A 135 12.95 -2.93 -9.34
C ARG A 135 12.38 -4.34 -9.41
N GLN A 136 12.79 -5.24 -8.50
CA GLN A 136 12.24 -6.61 -8.46
C GLN A 136 10.74 -6.60 -8.16
N ALA A 137 10.32 -5.79 -7.18
CA ALA A 137 8.90 -5.64 -6.83
C ALA A 137 8.08 -5.13 -8.03
N LEU A 138 8.52 -4.04 -8.66
CA LEU A 138 7.81 -3.41 -9.78
C LEU A 138 7.73 -4.31 -11.02
N ASN A 139 8.78 -5.08 -11.34
CA ASN A 139 8.75 -6.00 -12.47
C ASN A 139 7.87 -7.24 -12.23
N ARG A 140 7.47 -7.49 -10.98
CA ARG A 140 6.59 -8.60 -10.58
C ARG A 140 5.17 -8.17 -10.27
N LEU A 141 4.95 -6.89 -10.01
CA LEU A 141 3.65 -6.36 -9.61
C LEU A 141 2.60 -6.65 -10.69
N ASP A 142 1.55 -7.37 -10.31
CA ASP A 142 0.40 -7.64 -11.15
C ASP A 142 -0.50 -6.40 -11.23
N LEU A 143 -0.40 -5.67 -12.33
CA LEU A 143 -1.17 -4.45 -12.57
C LEU A 143 -2.68 -4.70 -12.69
N GLU A 144 -3.10 -5.91 -13.02
CA GLU A 144 -4.53 -6.26 -13.02
C GLU A 144 -5.06 -6.39 -11.60
N GLU A 145 -4.24 -6.83 -10.65
CA GLU A 145 -4.61 -6.82 -9.22
C GLU A 145 -4.65 -5.39 -8.65
N VAL A 146 -3.76 -4.50 -9.09
CA VAL A 146 -3.86 -3.05 -8.79
C VAL A 146 -5.20 -2.50 -9.29
N ARG A 147 -5.59 -2.84 -10.52
CA ARG A 147 -6.85 -2.44 -11.15
C ARG A 147 -8.08 -2.96 -10.41
N LYS A 148 -8.10 -4.24 -10.05
CA LYS A 148 -9.22 -4.88 -9.33
C LYS A 148 -9.44 -4.26 -7.95
N ARG A 149 -8.37 -4.05 -7.19
CA ARG A 149 -8.46 -3.52 -5.81
C ARG A 149 -8.61 -2.00 -5.80
N GLY A 150 -7.96 -1.35 -6.76
CA GLY A 150 -7.90 0.10 -6.94
C GLY A 150 -6.74 0.77 -6.20
N TYR A 151 -6.17 0.13 -5.18
CA TYR A 151 -5.02 0.58 -4.39
C TYR A 151 -4.29 -0.65 -3.85
N LEU A 152 -2.96 -0.64 -3.87
CA LEU A 152 -2.08 -1.65 -3.25
C LEU A 152 -0.90 -0.96 -2.59
N ASN A 153 -0.59 -1.30 -1.33
CA ASN A 153 0.73 -1.01 -0.79
C ASN A 153 1.74 -1.97 -1.43
N LEU A 154 2.93 -1.48 -1.79
CA LEU A 154 3.96 -2.32 -2.40
C LEU A 154 4.62 -3.27 -1.39
N ARG A 155 4.53 -2.97 -0.09
CA ARG A 155 4.92 -3.86 1.00
C ARG A 155 3.74 -4.75 1.38
N THR A 156 4.00 -6.03 1.63
CA THR A 156 2.99 -6.94 2.20
C THR A 156 3.17 -7.15 3.69
N SER A 157 4.39 -6.95 4.22
CA SER A 157 4.69 -7.27 5.61
C SER A 157 3.88 -6.50 6.66
N TRP A 158 3.47 -7.24 7.70
CA TRP A 158 2.72 -6.78 8.87
C TRP A 158 3.60 -6.18 9.97
N GLU A 159 4.92 -6.32 9.85
CA GLU A 159 5.87 -5.76 10.81
C GLU A 159 5.69 -4.24 10.93
N ASN A 160 5.43 -3.78 12.16
CA ASN A 160 5.15 -2.38 12.50
C ASN A 160 3.96 -1.78 11.71
N ALA A 161 2.93 -2.60 11.44
CA ALA A 161 1.82 -2.23 10.56
C ALA A 161 0.46 -2.80 11.00
N CYS A 162 0.37 -4.10 11.28
CA CYS A 162 -0.89 -4.81 11.52
C CYS A 162 -0.89 -5.53 12.89
N PRO A 163 -2.05 -5.76 13.55
CA PRO A 163 -3.42 -5.49 13.10
C PRO A 163 -3.93 -4.05 13.33
N ILE A 164 -3.49 -3.36 14.38
CA ILE A 164 -3.65 -1.90 14.58
C ILE A 164 -2.30 -1.40 15.07
N TRP A 165 -1.64 -0.59 14.24
CA TRP A 165 -0.34 -0.01 14.59
C TRP A 165 -0.49 1.37 15.23
N ILE A 166 -1.35 2.21 14.65
CA ILE A 166 -1.66 3.55 15.15
C ILE A 166 -3.00 3.54 15.86
N ASN A 167 -3.02 4.01 17.11
CA ASN A 167 -4.23 4.33 17.83
C ASN A 167 -4.41 5.85 17.91
N THR A 168 -5.42 6.39 17.23
CA THR A 168 -5.63 7.84 17.11
C THR A 168 -6.16 8.49 18.40
N SER A 169 -6.41 7.71 19.45
CA SER A 169 -6.81 8.24 20.76
C SER A 169 -5.62 8.57 21.67
N ILE A 170 -4.41 8.09 21.32
CA ILE A 170 -3.18 8.36 22.05
C ILE A 170 -2.83 9.86 21.95
N THR A 171 -2.36 10.41 23.05
CA THR A 171 -1.87 11.80 23.15
C THR A 171 -0.47 11.79 23.76
N LEU A 172 0.24 12.92 23.73
CA LEU A 172 1.58 13.04 24.30
C LEU A 172 1.65 12.70 25.81
N ALA A 173 0.54 12.84 26.53
CA ALA A 173 0.44 12.52 27.96
C ALA A 173 -0.03 11.08 28.24
N ASP A 174 -0.35 10.29 27.21
CA ASP A 174 -0.82 8.92 27.39
C ASP A 174 0.36 7.99 27.75
N PRO A 175 0.26 7.20 28.83
CA PRO A 175 1.34 6.30 29.25
C PRO A 175 1.67 5.18 28.24
N ARG A 176 0.81 4.95 27.25
CA ARG A 176 1.04 3.96 26.18
C ARG A 176 1.80 4.55 24.98
N PHE A 177 2.00 5.86 24.95
CA PHE A 177 2.76 6.52 23.89
C PHE A 177 4.23 6.09 23.96
N ASP A 178 4.75 5.58 22.84
CA ASP A 178 6.16 5.23 22.68
C ASP A 178 6.74 6.06 21.53
N GLU A 179 7.46 7.12 21.89
CA GLU A 179 8.10 8.04 20.95
C GLU A 179 9.09 7.34 20.00
N LYS A 180 9.76 6.27 20.46
CA LYS A 180 10.76 5.57 19.65
C LYS A 180 10.12 4.73 18.57
N LEU A 181 8.94 4.18 18.84
CA LEU A 181 8.22 3.33 17.88
C LEU A 181 7.28 4.15 16.99
N ARG A 182 6.53 5.09 17.58
CA ARG A 182 5.37 5.76 16.94
C ARG A 182 5.27 7.23 17.31
N GLU A 183 6.38 7.95 17.16
CA GLU A 183 6.52 9.40 17.37
C GLU A 183 5.36 10.26 16.81
N GLU A 184 4.76 9.84 15.69
CA GLU A 184 3.67 10.48 14.97
C GLU A 184 2.27 10.25 15.56
N GLU A 185 2.09 9.18 16.33
CA GLU A 185 0.79 8.68 16.78
C GLU A 185 -0.08 9.75 17.50
N PRO A 186 0.48 10.58 18.41
CA PRO A 186 -0.28 11.62 19.09
C PRO A 186 -0.85 12.72 18.18
N TYR A 187 -0.28 12.90 17.00
CA TYR A 187 -0.58 14.03 16.10
C TYR A 187 -1.57 13.65 15.00
N ILE A 188 -1.76 12.35 14.73
CA ILE A 188 -2.58 11.86 13.60
C ILE A 188 -4.04 12.34 13.70
N LYS A 189 -4.63 12.35 14.90
CA LYS A 189 -6.02 12.81 15.08
C LYS A 189 -6.19 14.26 14.66
N GLY A 190 -5.33 15.16 15.13
CA GLY A 190 -5.38 16.58 14.78
C GLY A 190 -5.18 16.79 13.28
N ALA A 191 -4.18 16.12 12.71
CA ALA A 191 -3.90 16.16 11.27
C ALA A 191 -5.10 15.72 10.42
N ILE A 192 -5.80 14.64 10.79
CA ILE A 192 -7.02 14.20 10.09
C ILE A 192 -8.14 15.23 10.21
N GLN A 193 -8.34 15.82 11.39
CA GLN A 193 -9.40 16.82 11.61
C GLN A 193 -9.16 18.10 10.80
N GLU A 194 -7.90 18.53 10.67
CA GLU A 194 -7.52 19.71 9.89
C GLU A 194 -7.62 19.46 8.38
N MET A 195 -7.08 18.34 7.89
CA MET A 195 -7.07 18.03 6.46
C MET A 195 -8.43 17.56 5.95
N PHE A 196 -9.19 16.82 6.75
CA PHE A 196 -10.42 16.14 6.36
C PHE A 196 -11.58 16.46 7.33
N PRO A 197 -11.97 17.73 7.49
CA PRO A 197 -12.90 18.17 8.55
C PRO A 197 -14.30 17.54 8.48
N ARG A 198 -14.66 16.94 7.35
CA ARG A 198 -15.95 16.26 7.13
C ARG A 198 -15.87 14.73 7.27
N ARG A 199 -14.68 14.17 7.51
CA ARG A 199 -14.48 12.73 7.70
C ARG A 199 -14.39 12.42 9.19
N LYS A 200 -14.98 11.30 9.58
CA LYS A 200 -14.80 10.75 10.93
C LYS A 200 -13.34 10.33 11.10
N VAL A 201 -12.74 10.68 12.23
CA VAL A 201 -11.44 10.16 12.64
C VAL A 201 -11.60 8.67 12.97
N PRO A 202 -10.86 7.76 12.31
CA PRO A 202 -10.89 6.33 12.62
C PRO A 202 -10.37 6.07 14.03
N ALA A 203 -10.71 4.96 14.68
CA ALA A 203 -10.21 4.69 16.03
C ALA A 203 -8.74 4.23 16.03
N GLY A 204 -8.33 3.60 14.93
CA GLY A 204 -6.96 3.21 14.67
C GLY A 204 -6.71 3.06 13.19
N LEU A 205 -5.44 2.97 12.81
CA LEU A 205 -5.01 2.78 11.44
C LEU A 205 -4.03 1.60 11.39
N ALA A 206 -4.20 0.78 10.34
CA ALA A 206 -3.25 -0.26 10.01
C ALA A 206 -3.25 -0.57 8.52
N SER A 207 -2.04 -0.67 8.00
CA SER A 207 -1.68 -1.10 6.65
C SER A 207 -0.19 -1.42 6.72
N PRO A 208 0.34 -2.32 5.88
CA PRO A 208 1.77 -2.39 5.63
C PRO A 208 2.36 -0.98 5.53
N CYS A 209 3.49 -0.77 6.22
CA CYS A 209 4.05 0.55 6.41
C CYS A 209 4.35 1.27 5.09
N CYS A 210 4.42 2.60 5.24
CA CYS A 210 5.26 3.49 4.46
C CYS A 210 4.62 3.98 3.16
N SER A 211 5.29 4.93 2.50
CA SER A 211 4.75 5.67 1.35
C SER A 211 5.17 5.03 0.01
N GLN A 212 4.94 3.72 -0.14
CA GLN A 212 5.13 3.01 -1.42
C GLN A 212 3.88 2.27 -1.83
N PHE A 213 3.19 2.74 -2.88
CA PHE A 213 1.90 2.18 -3.26
C PHE A 213 1.58 2.38 -4.74
N ALA A 214 0.69 1.56 -5.27
CA ALA A 214 0.08 1.71 -6.59
C ALA A 214 -1.41 2.02 -6.42
N VAL A 215 -1.94 2.94 -7.22
CA VAL A 215 -3.33 3.37 -7.14
C VAL A 215 -3.89 3.69 -8.52
N THR A 216 -5.15 3.32 -8.73
CA THR A 216 -5.86 3.55 -9.98
C THR A 216 -6.34 4.99 -10.13
N LYS A 217 -6.48 5.41 -11.39
CA LYS A 217 -7.11 6.68 -11.77
C LYS A 217 -8.46 6.91 -11.09
N GLU A 218 -9.29 5.88 -11.04
CA GLU A 218 -10.64 5.92 -10.50
C GLU A 218 -10.61 6.20 -9.01
N ARG A 219 -9.68 5.58 -8.26
CA ARG A 219 -9.50 5.84 -6.83
C ARG A 219 -9.01 7.26 -6.58
N ILE A 220 -8.03 7.74 -7.34
CA ILE A 220 -7.57 9.14 -7.24
C ILE A 220 -8.74 10.11 -7.51
N ARG A 221 -9.48 9.91 -8.59
CA ARG A 221 -10.61 10.80 -8.96
C ARG A 221 -11.82 10.69 -8.04
N SER A 222 -11.94 9.61 -7.27
CA SER A 222 -12.97 9.49 -6.23
C SER A 222 -12.79 10.51 -5.08
N ILE A 223 -11.60 11.12 -5.00
CA ILE A 223 -11.26 12.20 -4.07
C ILE A 223 -11.27 13.51 -4.86
N PRO A 224 -11.96 14.56 -4.40
CA PRO A 224 -11.95 15.85 -5.10
C PRO A 224 -10.54 16.44 -5.17
N ARG A 225 -10.17 17.06 -6.30
CA ARG A 225 -8.88 17.75 -6.45
C ARG A 225 -8.56 18.72 -5.32
N ALA A 226 -9.57 19.44 -4.82
CA ALA A 226 -9.45 20.38 -3.70
C ALA A 226 -8.99 19.71 -2.39
N GLN A 227 -9.27 18.42 -2.20
CA GLN A 227 -8.81 17.67 -1.03
C GLN A 227 -7.29 17.46 -1.05
N TYR A 228 -6.69 17.22 -2.24
CA TYR A 228 -5.23 17.18 -2.38
C TYR A 228 -4.62 18.55 -2.12
N LYS A 229 -5.25 19.62 -2.59
CA LYS A 229 -4.82 20.99 -2.27
C LYS A 229 -4.85 21.28 -0.76
N SER A 230 -5.93 20.88 -0.07
CA SER A 230 -6.03 21.03 1.39
C SER A 230 -4.95 20.25 2.14
N ALA A 231 -4.58 19.07 1.64
CA ALA A 231 -3.51 18.25 2.19
C ALA A 231 -2.12 18.89 1.99
N ILE A 232 -1.87 19.47 0.80
CA ILE A 232 -0.67 20.28 0.52
C ILE A 232 -0.63 21.47 1.48
N ASP A 233 -1.73 22.21 1.61
CA ASP A 233 -1.79 23.39 2.47
C ASP A 233 -1.54 23.05 3.94
N TRP A 234 -2.05 21.91 4.41
CA TRP A 234 -1.74 21.44 5.75
C TRP A 234 -0.25 21.16 5.94
N LEU A 235 0.39 20.44 5.01
CA LEU A 235 1.83 20.18 5.07
C LEU A 235 2.64 21.49 5.08
N MET A 236 2.24 22.47 4.28
CA MET A 236 2.93 23.75 4.16
C MET A 236 2.81 24.62 5.41
N ASN A 237 1.72 24.50 6.17
CA ASN A 237 1.43 25.38 7.30
C ASN A 237 1.63 24.71 8.67
N THR A 238 1.78 23.38 8.73
CA THR A 238 1.99 22.68 10.00
C THR A 238 3.38 22.96 10.60
N GLU A 239 3.40 23.19 11.92
CA GLU A 239 4.63 23.34 12.70
C GLU A 239 5.38 22.00 12.89
N LEU A 240 4.74 20.87 12.58
CA LEU A 240 5.36 19.54 12.69
C LEU A 240 6.55 19.40 11.75
N GLU A 241 7.64 18.79 12.23
CA GLU A 241 8.80 18.48 11.39
C GLU A 241 8.43 17.55 10.21
N SER A 242 9.22 17.56 9.14
CA SER A 242 9.01 16.71 7.96
C SER A 242 8.97 15.22 8.31
N LYS A 243 9.76 14.80 9.30
CA LYS A 243 9.77 13.42 9.83
C LYS A 243 8.39 13.00 10.35
N ILE A 244 7.77 13.84 11.19
CA ILE A 244 6.45 13.54 11.79
C ILE A 244 5.34 13.67 10.75
N SER A 245 5.30 14.81 10.06
CA SER A 245 4.26 15.08 9.06
C SER A 245 4.28 14.10 7.88
N GLY A 246 5.47 13.64 7.47
CA GLY A 246 5.64 12.57 6.48
C GLY A 246 5.13 11.21 6.99
N ARG A 247 5.49 10.81 8.22
CA ARG A 247 5.00 9.56 8.85
C ARG A 247 3.50 9.55 9.06
N ILE A 248 2.88 10.70 9.34
CA ILE A 248 1.41 10.82 9.36
C ILE A 248 0.84 10.37 8.01
N TRP A 249 1.40 10.83 6.89
CA TRP A 249 0.94 10.44 5.55
C TRP A 249 1.15 8.97 5.24
N GLU A 250 2.24 8.36 5.71
CA GLU A 250 2.47 6.91 5.56
C GLU A 250 1.29 6.07 6.06
N HIS A 251 0.60 6.51 7.11
CA HIS A 251 -0.58 5.82 7.67
C HIS A 251 -1.91 6.24 7.05
N LEU A 252 -1.93 7.26 6.18
CA LEU A 252 -3.18 7.81 5.63
C LEU A 252 -3.46 7.38 4.19
N TRP A 253 -2.49 6.84 3.45
CA TRP A 253 -2.68 6.51 2.03
C TRP A 253 -3.79 5.48 1.80
N HIS A 254 -3.77 4.35 2.52
CA HIS A 254 -4.83 3.33 2.40
C HIS A 254 -6.18 3.90 2.85
N TRP A 255 -6.21 4.64 3.96
CA TRP A 255 -7.43 5.26 4.47
C TRP A 255 -8.02 6.27 3.50
N LEU A 256 -7.18 7.04 2.81
CA LEU A 256 -7.59 8.00 1.81
C LEU A 256 -8.24 7.32 0.60
N PHE A 257 -7.57 6.32 0.02
CA PHE A 257 -7.97 5.70 -1.25
C PHE A 257 -8.96 4.54 -1.10
N LEU A 258 -8.79 3.68 -0.10
CA LEU A 258 -9.69 2.56 0.18
C LEU A 258 -10.87 2.96 1.06
N LYS A 259 -10.79 4.08 1.80
CA LYS A 259 -11.78 4.49 2.80
C LYS A 259 -11.97 3.46 3.91
N ARG A 260 -10.86 2.82 4.30
CA ARG A 260 -10.80 1.77 5.32
C ARG A 260 -9.80 2.13 6.40
N GLU A 261 -10.13 1.82 7.64
CA GLU A 261 -9.24 2.04 8.79
C GLU A 261 -8.10 1.00 8.80
N VAL A 262 -8.42 -0.24 8.43
CA VAL A 262 -7.52 -1.38 8.41
C VAL A 262 -7.44 -1.99 7.01
N ASP A 263 -6.22 -2.17 6.52
CA ASP A 263 -5.87 -2.82 5.26
C ASP A 263 -4.71 -3.81 5.48
N CYS A 264 -5.00 -4.95 6.10
CA CYS A 264 -4.03 -5.97 6.53
C CYS A 264 -4.26 -7.30 5.79
N PRO A 265 -3.94 -7.38 4.49
CA PRO A 265 -4.02 -8.62 3.73
C PRO A 265 -3.02 -9.66 4.26
N SER A 266 -3.36 -10.95 4.27
CA SER A 266 -2.41 -12.01 4.61
C SER A 266 -1.11 -11.90 3.77
N GLU A 267 0.05 -11.82 4.44
CA GLU A 267 1.34 -11.52 3.81
C GLU A 267 1.67 -12.49 2.65
N TRP A 268 1.59 -13.81 2.89
CA TRP A 268 1.94 -14.84 1.90
C TRP A 268 0.95 -14.89 0.74
N ARG A 269 -0.33 -14.64 1.00
CA ARG A 269 -1.36 -14.59 -0.04
C ARG A 269 -1.19 -13.36 -0.92
N ALA A 270 -0.91 -12.21 -0.32
CA ALA A 270 -0.61 -10.97 -1.03
C ALA A 270 0.63 -11.12 -1.92
N LEU A 271 1.72 -11.73 -1.41
CA LEU A 271 2.90 -12.07 -2.22
C LEU A 271 2.56 -12.96 -3.42
N CYS A 272 1.72 -13.97 -3.21
CA CYS A 272 1.32 -14.88 -4.27
C CYS A 272 0.46 -14.20 -5.35
N VAL A 273 -0.54 -13.41 -4.93
CA VAL A 273 -1.50 -12.80 -5.84
C VAL A 273 -0.92 -11.58 -6.55
N TRP A 274 -0.20 -10.71 -5.83
CA TRP A 274 0.26 -9.43 -6.36
C TRP A 274 1.63 -9.49 -7.00
N TYR A 275 2.49 -10.42 -6.59
CA TYR A 275 3.88 -10.51 -7.07
C TYR A 275 4.22 -11.85 -7.71
N HIS A 276 3.26 -12.78 -7.74
CA HIS A 276 3.46 -14.13 -8.26
C HIS A 276 4.59 -14.85 -7.50
N ILE A 277 4.60 -14.71 -6.17
CA ILE A 277 5.52 -15.38 -5.25
C ILE A 277 4.70 -16.25 -4.31
N CYS A 278 4.57 -17.54 -4.64
CA CYS A 278 3.60 -18.40 -3.98
C CYS A 278 4.27 -19.44 -3.09
N PHE A 279 3.96 -19.38 -1.79
CA PHE A 279 4.33 -20.38 -0.80
C PHE A 279 3.33 -21.55 -0.78
N GLU A 280 3.68 -22.66 -0.13
CA GLU A 280 2.74 -23.76 0.11
C GLU A 280 1.53 -23.32 0.93
N ASP A 281 1.82 -22.67 2.05
CA ASP A 281 0.86 -22.13 3.00
C ASP A 281 1.54 -21.04 3.84
N GLU A 282 0.84 -20.60 4.89
CA GLU A 282 1.36 -19.61 5.84
C GLU A 282 2.58 -20.12 6.61
N GLN A 283 2.65 -21.42 6.92
CA GLN A 283 3.75 -21.99 7.70
C GLN A 283 5.05 -22.02 6.89
N ASP A 284 4.96 -22.31 5.59
CA ASP A 284 6.06 -22.23 4.64
C ASP A 284 6.63 -20.81 4.55
N TRP A 285 5.76 -19.80 4.50
CA TRP A 285 6.16 -18.39 4.53
C TRP A 285 6.85 -17.98 5.84
N VAL A 286 6.22 -18.30 6.99
CA VAL A 286 6.77 -17.97 8.32
C VAL A 286 8.15 -18.61 8.51
N SER A 287 8.34 -19.84 8.01
CA SER A 287 9.61 -20.55 8.12
C SER A 287 10.72 -19.85 7.31
N LEU A 288 10.39 -19.29 6.14
CA LEU A 288 11.33 -18.46 5.39
C LEU A 288 11.68 -17.16 6.14
N GLN A 289 10.67 -16.47 6.68
CA GLN A 289 10.88 -15.24 7.46
C GLN A 289 11.83 -15.47 8.65
N GLU A 290 11.66 -16.59 9.37
CA GLU A 290 12.57 -16.96 10.47
C GLU A 290 14.02 -17.18 10.00
N MET A 291 14.21 -17.76 8.81
CA MET A 291 15.55 -17.95 8.24
C MET A 291 16.16 -16.61 7.79
N GLU A 292 15.38 -15.74 7.15
CA GLU A 292 15.81 -14.40 6.76
C GLU A 292 16.17 -13.55 7.98
N ALA A 293 15.40 -13.63 9.07
CA ALA A 293 15.70 -12.95 10.34
C ALA A 293 17.00 -13.45 10.97
N LYS A 294 17.22 -14.79 11.00
CA LYS A 294 18.50 -15.37 11.46
C LYS A 294 19.67 -14.89 10.61
N ARG A 295 19.49 -14.88 9.28
CA ARG A 295 20.50 -14.38 8.35
C ARG A 295 20.82 -12.91 8.60
N TYR A 296 19.80 -12.08 8.78
CA TYR A 296 19.96 -10.65 9.07
C TYR A 296 20.78 -10.43 10.35
N GLU A 297 20.48 -11.16 11.43
CA GLU A 297 21.25 -11.07 12.67
C GLU A 297 22.72 -11.49 12.49
N PHE A 298 22.99 -12.52 11.68
CA PHE A 298 24.36 -12.90 11.33
C PHE A 298 25.09 -11.80 10.56
N VAL A 299 24.44 -11.20 9.55
CA VAL A 299 25.00 -10.08 8.77
C VAL A 299 25.27 -8.88 9.69
N LYS A 300 24.29 -8.50 10.50
CA LYS A 300 24.40 -7.38 11.44
C LYS A 300 25.55 -7.58 12.43
N PHE A 301 25.66 -8.77 13.01
CA PHE A 301 26.75 -9.09 13.94
C PHE A 301 28.11 -9.10 13.23
N HIS A 302 28.18 -9.63 12.01
CA HIS A 302 29.38 -9.60 11.18
C HIS A 302 29.83 -8.17 10.90
N SER A 303 28.91 -7.30 10.44
CA SER A 303 29.18 -5.89 10.20
C SER A 303 29.63 -5.15 11.47
N ALA A 304 28.97 -5.40 12.62
CA ALA A 304 29.35 -4.79 13.89
C ALA A 304 30.75 -5.24 14.35
N LYS A 305 31.12 -6.51 14.12
CA LYS A 305 32.47 -7.00 14.44
C LYS A 305 33.54 -6.36 13.57
N LEU A 306 33.29 -6.24 12.26
CA LEU A 306 34.21 -5.55 11.34
C LEU A 306 34.38 -4.08 11.73
N ALA A 307 33.29 -3.38 12.07
CA ALA A 307 33.33 -1.99 12.52
C ALA A 307 34.14 -1.80 13.82
N ASN A 308 34.17 -2.82 14.69
CA ASN A 308 34.96 -2.84 15.93
C ASN A 308 36.41 -3.34 15.73
N GLY A 309 36.93 -3.34 14.50
CA GLY A 309 38.34 -3.64 14.21
C GLY A 309 38.68 -5.13 14.08
N LEU A 310 37.69 -6.02 13.99
CA LEU A 310 37.94 -7.43 13.67
C LEU A 310 38.47 -7.53 12.22
N GLN A 311 39.67 -8.10 12.05
CA GLN A 311 40.27 -8.24 10.72
C GLN A 311 39.48 -9.21 9.83
N PRO A 312 39.26 -8.89 8.53
CA PRO A 312 38.69 -9.81 7.54
C PRO A 312 39.61 -11.02 7.37
N GLY A 313 39.33 -12.11 8.09
CA GLY A 313 40.21 -13.30 8.16
C GLY A 313 40.39 -13.87 9.56
N ASN A 314 39.94 -13.16 10.60
CA ASN A 314 39.83 -13.74 11.94
C ASN A 314 38.83 -14.91 11.92
N LYS A 315 39.11 -16.01 12.65
CA LYS A 315 38.23 -17.19 12.75
C LYS A 315 36.77 -16.83 13.05
N GLY A 316 36.50 -15.82 13.88
CA GLY A 316 35.14 -15.36 14.18
C GLY A 316 34.47 -14.61 13.02
N ALA A 317 35.22 -13.90 12.18
CA ALA A 317 34.69 -13.28 10.98
C ALA A 317 34.38 -14.33 9.90
N VAL A 318 35.27 -15.33 9.76
CA VAL A 318 35.12 -16.45 8.82
C VAL A 318 33.90 -17.29 9.19
N SER A 319 33.73 -17.66 10.47
CA SER A 319 32.58 -18.46 10.89
C SER A 319 31.23 -17.78 10.67
N LEU A 320 31.16 -16.45 10.84
CA LEU A 320 29.96 -15.67 10.52
C LEU A 320 29.67 -15.68 9.02
N ARG A 321 30.70 -15.50 8.18
CA ARG A 321 30.56 -15.56 6.72
C ARG A 321 30.11 -16.94 6.25
N GLU A 322 30.67 -18.00 6.80
CA GLU A 322 30.25 -19.38 6.53
C GLU A 322 28.81 -19.63 6.98
N GLY A 323 28.41 -19.09 8.13
CA GLY A 323 27.02 -19.11 8.61
C GLY A 323 26.06 -18.42 7.65
N ILE A 324 26.41 -17.23 7.15
CA ILE A 324 25.62 -16.50 6.14
C ILE A 324 25.51 -17.33 4.87
N ALA A 325 26.63 -17.85 4.34
CA ALA A 325 26.64 -18.66 3.13
C ALA A 325 25.82 -19.96 3.26
N LYS A 326 25.83 -20.58 4.44
CA LYS A 326 24.99 -21.75 4.73
C LYS A 326 23.50 -21.41 4.70
N LEU A 327 23.12 -20.26 5.27
CA LEU A 327 21.73 -19.78 5.24
C LEU A 327 21.31 -19.42 3.82
N ASP A 328 22.17 -18.73 3.05
CA ASP A 328 21.94 -18.43 1.63
C ASP A 328 21.69 -19.71 0.81
N GLY A 329 22.47 -20.77 1.07
CA GLY A 329 22.30 -22.07 0.43
C GLY A 329 20.96 -22.76 0.68
N VAL A 330 20.18 -22.30 1.67
CA VAL A 330 18.83 -22.79 1.96
C VAL A 330 17.76 -21.79 1.51
N ILE A 331 17.97 -20.50 1.78
CA ILE A 331 17.02 -19.41 1.48
C ILE A 331 16.84 -19.24 -0.03
N GLU A 332 17.93 -19.18 -0.81
CA GLU A 332 17.83 -18.89 -2.25
C GLU A 332 17.08 -19.97 -3.05
N PRO A 333 17.35 -21.29 -2.84
CA PRO A 333 16.53 -22.33 -3.46
C PRO A 333 15.06 -22.29 -3.01
N TRP A 334 14.79 -21.86 -1.77
CA TRP A 334 13.42 -21.75 -1.26
C TRP A 334 12.64 -20.64 -1.97
N LYS A 335 13.23 -19.44 -2.06
CA LYS A 335 12.68 -18.31 -2.82
C LYS A 335 12.45 -18.70 -4.28
N SER A 336 13.41 -19.42 -4.88
CA SER A 336 13.29 -19.93 -6.26
C SER A 336 12.10 -20.86 -6.46
N ARG A 337 11.81 -21.76 -5.51
CA ARG A 337 10.60 -22.60 -5.56
C ARG A 337 9.32 -21.76 -5.48
N ALA A 338 9.28 -20.76 -4.61
CA ALA A 338 8.14 -19.87 -4.48
C ALA A 338 7.88 -19.06 -5.77
N PHE A 339 8.95 -18.63 -6.46
CA PHE A 339 8.85 -17.99 -7.78
C PHE A 339 8.36 -18.95 -8.87
N GLU A 340 8.83 -20.20 -8.88
CA GLU A 340 8.38 -21.18 -9.86
C GLU A 340 6.90 -21.52 -9.67
N LYS A 341 6.50 -21.80 -8.42
CA LYS A 341 5.09 -22.02 -8.07
C LYS A 341 4.23 -20.81 -8.40
N GLY A 342 4.80 -19.63 -8.22
CA GLY A 342 4.27 -18.34 -8.61
C GLY A 342 3.76 -18.27 -10.04
N LYS A 343 4.27 -19.10 -10.97
CA LYS A 343 3.82 -19.13 -12.37
C LYS A 343 2.49 -19.86 -12.57
N ASP A 344 2.06 -20.71 -11.65
CA ASP A 344 0.77 -21.42 -11.73
C ASP A 344 -0.40 -20.46 -11.49
N GLU A 345 -1.08 -20.09 -12.58
CA GLU A 345 -2.23 -19.19 -12.53
C GLU A 345 -3.43 -19.79 -11.79
N ALA A 346 -3.65 -21.11 -11.88
CA ALA A 346 -4.75 -21.76 -11.18
C ALA A 346 -4.53 -21.70 -9.67
N PHE A 347 -3.28 -21.90 -9.22
CA PHE A 347 -2.92 -21.72 -7.82
C PHE A 347 -3.13 -20.27 -7.36
N ARG A 348 -2.64 -19.28 -8.11
CA ARG A 348 -2.84 -17.85 -7.77
C ARG A 348 -4.32 -17.49 -7.67
N ARG A 349 -5.15 -17.95 -8.61
CA ARG A 349 -6.61 -17.72 -8.58
C ARG A 349 -7.26 -18.34 -7.34
N LYS A 350 -6.85 -19.54 -6.94
CA LYS A 350 -7.33 -20.19 -5.70
C LYS A 350 -6.98 -19.34 -4.47
N VAL A 351 -5.73 -18.88 -4.36
CA VAL A 351 -5.26 -18.04 -3.24
C VAL A 351 -5.98 -16.68 -3.22
N ALA A 352 -6.21 -16.07 -4.38
CA ALA A 352 -6.91 -14.79 -4.52
C ALA A 352 -8.35 -14.83 -3.95
N VAL A 353 -9.06 -15.95 -4.13
CA VAL A 353 -10.41 -16.12 -3.58
C VAL A 353 -10.42 -16.00 -2.05
N ASP A 354 -9.38 -16.48 -1.37
CA ASP A 354 -9.29 -16.41 0.08
C ASP A 354 -8.74 -15.06 0.56
N LEU A 355 -7.74 -14.50 -0.14
CA LEU A 355 -7.19 -13.17 0.15
C LEU A 355 -8.29 -12.09 0.21
N TYR A 356 -9.20 -12.09 -0.77
CA TYR A 356 -10.25 -11.09 -0.87
C TYR A 356 -11.49 -11.38 -0.01
N LYS A 357 -11.49 -12.46 0.79
CA LYS A 357 -12.48 -12.65 1.87
C LYS A 357 -12.02 -12.03 3.19
N GLU A 358 -10.71 -11.92 3.39
CA GLU A 358 -10.08 -11.41 4.62
C GLU A 358 -10.03 -9.88 4.67
N VAL A 359 -10.02 -9.26 3.49
CA VAL A 359 -10.00 -7.80 3.30
C VAL A 359 -11.38 -7.37 2.88
#